data_AF-A0A0R3RMF8-F1
#
_entry.id   AF-A0A0R3RMF8-F1
#
_cell.length_a   1.000
_cell.length_b   1.000
_cell.length_c   1.000
_cell.angle_alpha   90.00
_cell.angle_beta   90.00
_cell.angle_gamma   90.00
#
_symmetry.space_group_name_H-M   'P 1'
#
loop_
_entity.id
_entity.type
_entity.pdbx_description
1 polymer ?
#
loop_
_entity_poly.entity_id
_entity_poly.type
_entity_poly.pdbx_seq_one_letter_code
_entity_poly.pdbx_strand_id
1 'polypeptide(L)'
;MDEHSDSDELAFFLDMAMNESQRWLEVTCRELFIDKDDFIYSLRYGTHLRKIINKIIPDCFDLSRSHHGKTARTTRQILAKANISNIEFEQYIDNEDWISQFLLICLYRLHIPRHLLFLREDLEQFEGFEKPYKVFVKEQYVYFYFNI
;
A
#
# COMPACT_ATOMS: atom_id res chain seq x y z
N MET A 1 8.95 -7.77 33.21
CA MET A 1 9.43 -7.01 32.03
C MET A 1 8.52 -5.81 31.93
N ASP A 2 9.10 -4.61 32.03
CA ASP A 2 8.32 -3.37 32.08
C ASP A 2 7.67 -3.12 30.72
N GLU A 3 6.34 -3.24 30.65
CA GLU A 3 5.53 -2.95 29.44
C GLU A 3 5.80 -1.57 28.84
N HIS A 4 6.34 -0.63 29.63
CA HIS A 4 6.72 0.71 29.17
C HIS A 4 7.98 0.69 28.28
N SER A 5 8.95 -0.20 28.55
CA SER A 5 10.17 -0.34 27.73
C SER A 5 9.85 -0.92 26.35
N ASP A 6 8.96 -1.91 26.28
CA ASP A 6 8.56 -2.56 25.02
C ASP A 6 7.70 -1.64 24.14
N SER A 7 6.96 -0.70 24.75
CA SER A 7 6.14 0.28 24.03
C SER A 7 6.99 1.34 23.32
N ASP A 8 8.06 1.82 23.96
CA ASP A 8 8.94 2.85 23.42
C ASP A 8 9.83 2.31 22.30
N GLU A 9 10.34 1.09 22.44
CA GLU A 9 11.13 0.43 21.39
C GLU A 9 10.29 0.14 20.14
N LEU A 10 9.05 -0.32 20.32
CA LEU A 10 8.11 -0.53 19.22
C LEU A 10 7.76 0.78 18.51
N ALA A 11 7.53 1.87 19.24
CA ALA A 11 7.29 3.18 18.64
C ALA A 11 8.48 3.63 17.78
N PHE A 12 9.71 3.43 18.27
CA PHE A 12 10.93 3.72 17.53
C PHE A 12 11.03 2.91 16.21
N PHE A 13 10.74 1.61 16.23
CA PHE A 13 10.77 0.79 15.01
C PHE A 13 9.70 1.20 14.00
N LEU A 14 8.51 1.59 14.46
CA LEU A 14 7.44 2.08 13.60
C LEU A 14 7.86 3.38 12.90
N ASP A 15 8.42 4.33 13.65
CA ASP A 15 8.90 5.60 13.08
C ASP A 15 10.05 5.37 12.10
N MET A 16 10.98 4.46 12.40
CA MET A 16 12.05 4.08 11.48
C MET A 16 11.49 3.48 10.18
N ALA A 17 10.54 2.55 10.29
CA ALA A 17 9.92 1.90 9.12
C ALA A 17 9.16 2.92 8.25
N MET A 18 8.47 3.88 8.87
CA MET A 18 7.78 4.95 8.14
C MET A 18 8.77 5.86 7.41
N ASN A 19 9.84 6.30 8.09
CA ASN A 19 10.85 7.17 7.49
C ASN A 19 11.56 6.48 6.30
N GLU A 20 11.92 5.21 6.45
CA GLU A 20 12.56 4.45 5.36
C GLU A 20 11.57 4.18 4.21
N SER A 21 10.31 3.89 4.52
CA SER A 21 9.26 3.74 3.49
C SER A 21 9.03 5.02 2.70
N GLN A 22 8.97 6.16 3.40
CA GLN A 22 8.86 7.49 2.80
C GLN A 22 10.06 7.73 1.87
N ARG A 23 11.28 7.60 2.38
CA ARG A 23 12.52 7.81 1.61
C ARG A 23 12.60 6.91 0.38
N TRP A 24 12.23 5.64 0.52
CA TRP A 24 12.20 4.70 -0.61
C TRP A 24 11.19 5.14 -1.67
N LEU A 25 10.01 5.60 -1.26
CA LEU A 25 8.99 6.12 -2.16
C LEU A 25 9.42 7.42 -2.85
N GLU A 26 10.10 8.32 -2.15
CA GLU A 26 10.58 9.57 -2.74
C GLU A 26 11.60 9.31 -3.85
N VAL A 27 12.57 8.42 -3.58
CA VAL A 27 13.58 8.02 -4.57
C VAL A 27 12.92 7.28 -5.74
N THR A 28 12.02 6.36 -5.42
CA THR A 28 11.34 5.55 -6.43
C THR A 28 10.50 6.44 -7.34
N CYS A 29 9.61 7.26 -6.79
CA CYS A 29 8.69 8.11 -7.53
C CYS A 29 9.29 9.42 -8.05
N ARG A 30 10.48 9.82 -7.57
CA ARG A 30 11.13 11.12 -7.85
C ARG A 30 10.28 12.31 -7.43
N GLU A 31 9.57 12.17 -6.32
CA GLU A 31 8.70 13.20 -5.72
C GLU A 31 9.00 13.26 -4.23
N LEU A 32 9.07 14.47 -3.65
CA LEU A 32 9.33 14.65 -2.23
C LEU A 32 8.02 14.80 -1.48
N PHE A 33 7.93 14.25 -0.27
CA PHE A 33 6.83 14.56 0.65
C PHE A 33 7.21 15.75 1.51
N ILE A 34 6.22 16.60 1.84
CA ILE A 34 6.45 17.79 2.66
C ILE A 34 6.70 17.39 4.12
N ASP A 35 5.90 16.45 4.62
CA ASP A 35 5.98 15.90 5.97
C ASP A 35 5.32 14.50 6.04
N LYS A 36 5.26 13.94 7.25
CA LYS A 36 4.65 12.62 7.52
C LYS A 36 3.17 12.60 7.17
N ASP A 37 2.44 13.69 7.40
CA ASP A 37 1.01 13.75 7.13
C ASP A 37 0.76 13.74 5.61
N ASP A 38 1.58 14.47 4.84
CA ASP A 38 1.58 14.43 3.38
C ASP A 38 1.90 13.02 2.85
N PHE A 39 2.87 12.33 3.45
CA PHE A 39 3.20 10.94 3.11
C PHE A 39 2.00 9.99 3.31
N ILE A 40 1.42 9.97 4.51
CA ILE A 40 0.26 9.10 4.83
C ILE A 40 -0.96 9.47 3.98
N TYR A 41 -1.23 10.77 3.82
CA TYR A 41 -2.29 11.26 2.94
C TYR A 41 -2.08 10.72 1.52
N SER A 42 -0.86 10.79 0.98
CA SER A 42 -0.58 10.32 -0.38
C SER A 42 -0.79 8.83 -0.59
N LEU A 43 -0.50 8.00 0.42
CA LEU A 43 -0.78 6.57 0.40
C LEU A 43 -2.29 6.30 0.33
N ARG A 44 -3.09 7.05 1.09
CA ARG A 44 -4.56 6.94 1.09
C ARG A 44 -5.22 7.24 -0.24
N TYR A 45 -4.73 8.22 -1.00
CA TYR A 45 -5.23 8.48 -2.35
C TYR A 45 -4.62 7.54 -3.40
N GLY A 46 -3.72 6.65 -2.99
CA GLY A 46 -3.10 5.64 -3.84
C GLY A 46 -2.25 6.22 -4.97
N THR A 47 -1.89 7.51 -4.92
CA THR A 47 -1.19 8.16 -6.03
C THR A 47 0.20 7.55 -6.19
N HIS A 48 0.94 7.44 -5.08
CA HIS A 48 2.27 6.83 -5.06
C HIS A 48 2.23 5.32 -5.25
N LEU A 49 1.24 4.63 -4.66
CA LEU A 49 1.06 3.18 -4.83
C LEU A 49 0.80 2.82 -6.30
N ARG A 50 -0.07 3.56 -6.99
CA ARG A 50 -0.29 3.40 -8.44
C ARG A 50 0.95 3.71 -9.28
N LYS A 51 1.77 4.70 -8.87
CA LYS A 51 3.07 4.99 -9.52
C LYS A 51 4.05 3.84 -9.39
N ILE A 52 4.13 3.18 -8.23
CA ILE A 52 4.96 1.99 -8.04
C ILE A 52 4.54 0.90 -9.03
N ILE A 53 3.23 0.61 -9.12
CA ILE A 53 2.74 -0.38 -10.08
C ILE A 53 3.11 0.03 -11.51
N ASN A 54 2.96 1.31 -11.88
CA ASN A 54 3.32 1.79 -13.22
C ASN A 54 4.82 1.67 -13.54
N LYS A 55 5.70 1.62 -12.53
CA LYS A 55 7.13 1.35 -12.75
C LYS A 55 7.41 -0.12 -13.05
N ILE A 56 6.63 -1.02 -12.47
CA ILE A 56 6.76 -2.46 -12.67
C ILE A 56 6.01 -2.89 -13.95
N ILE A 57 4.84 -2.31 -14.17
CA ILE A 57 3.91 -2.58 -15.27
C ILE A 57 3.62 -1.24 -15.96
N PRO A 58 4.39 -0.87 -17.00
CA PRO A 58 4.28 0.42 -17.67
C PRO A 58 2.84 0.72 -18.10
N ASP A 59 2.39 1.94 -17.79
CA ASP A 59 1.04 2.43 -18.08
C ASP A 59 -0.04 1.45 -17.61
N CYS A 60 -0.01 0.97 -16.36
CA CYS A 60 -1.07 0.13 -15.81
C CYS A 60 -2.27 0.97 -15.36
N PHE A 61 -2.03 1.87 -14.42
CA PHE A 61 -2.97 2.90 -13.97
C PHE A 61 -2.85 4.17 -14.81
N ASP A 62 -3.97 4.85 -15.03
CA ASP A 62 -3.94 6.22 -15.54
C ASP A 62 -3.63 7.18 -14.38
N LEU A 63 -2.55 7.95 -14.51
CA LEU A 63 -2.11 8.95 -13.55
C LEU A 63 -2.35 10.37 -14.05
N SER A 64 -2.93 10.53 -15.24
CA SER A 64 -3.20 11.85 -15.80
C SER A 64 -4.28 12.56 -14.98
N ARG A 65 -3.96 13.76 -14.49
CA ARG A 65 -4.91 14.61 -13.74
C ARG A 65 -5.92 15.32 -14.64
N SER A 66 -6.00 14.99 -15.94
CA SER A 66 -6.73 15.84 -16.89
C SER A 66 -8.23 15.53 -16.89
N HIS A 67 -9.01 16.47 -16.40
CA HIS A 67 -10.46 16.63 -16.62
C HIS A 67 -10.87 16.85 -18.10
N HIS A 68 -10.01 16.50 -19.06
CA HIS A 68 -10.23 16.73 -20.49
C HIS A 68 -10.35 15.39 -21.23
N GLY A 69 -11.52 14.77 -21.08
CA GLY A 69 -12.08 13.84 -22.08
C GLY A 69 -11.44 12.45 -22.20
N LYS A 70 -10.37 12.13 -21.47
CA LYS A 70 -9.92 10.74 -21.33
C LYS A 70 -10.78 10.04 -20.29
N THR A 71 -11.54 9.04 -20.71
CA THR A 71 -12.22 8.12 -19.80
C THR A 71 -11.18 7.41 -18.93
N ALA A 72 -11.41 7.42 -17.61
CA ALA A 72 -10.62 6.64 -16.68
C ALA A 72 -10.56 5.18 -17.14
N ARG A 73 -9.40 4.54 -16.99
CA ARG A 73 -9.27 3.14 -17.36
C ARG A 73 -10.20 2.29 -16.53
N THR A 74 -10.86 1.34 -17.18
CA THR A 74 -11.73 0.41 -16.47
C THR A 74 -10.91 -0.60 -15.67
N THR A 75 -11.50 -1.15 -14.61
CA THR A 75 -10.90 -2.26 -13.83
C THR A 75 -10.40 -3.36 -14.75
N ARG A 76 -11.22 -3.74 -15.74
CA ARG A 76 -10.87 -4.76 -16.74
C ARG A 76 -9.62 -4.38 -17.55
N GLN A 77 -9.49 -3.13 -17.98
CA GLN A 77 -8.30 -2.67 -18.71
C GLN A 77 -7.05 -2.71 -17.83
N ILE A 78 -7.17 -2.34 -16.56
CA ILE A 78 -6.07 -2.34 -15.58
C ILE A 78 -5.61 -3.79 -15.31
N LEU A 79 -6.55 -4.69 -15.01
CA LEU A 79 -6.24 -6.10 -14.73
C LEU A 79 -5.70 -6.82 -15.97
N ALA A 80 -6.27 -6.57 -17.15
CA ALA A 80 -5.75 -7.12 -18.40
C ALA A 80 -4.31 -6.64 -18.66
N LYS A 81 -4.01 -5.36 -18.41
CA LYS A 81 -2.65 -4.81 -18.52
C LYS A 81 -1.69 -5.43 -17.52
N ALA A 82 -2.16 -5.81 -16.34
CA ALA A 82 -1.42 -6.55 -15.35
C ALA A 82 -1.33 -8.06 -15.64
N ASN A 83 -1.87 -8.53 -16.78
CA ASN A 83 -1.95 -9.95 -17.15
C ASN A 83 -2.70 -10.81 -16.12
N ILE A 84 -3.79 -10.26 -15.58
CA ILE A 84 -4.67 -10.92 -14.64
C ILE A 84 -5.98 -11.24 -15.37
N SER A 85 -6.24 -12.52 -15.58
CA SER A 85 -7.46 -13.04 -16.19
C SER A 85 -8.50 -13.34 -15.10
N ASN A 86 -9.01 -12.33 -14.38
CA ASN A 86 -9.98 -12.55 -13.30
C ASN A 86 -11.37 -12.03 -13.65
N ILE A 87 -12.05 -12.74 -14.54
CA ILE A 87 -13.41 -12.43 -15.00
C ILE A 87 -14.43 -12.48 -13.83
N GLU A 88 -14.18 -13.30 -12.80
CA GLU A 88 -15.11 -13.50 -11.69
C GLU A 88 -15.20 -12.29 -10.72
N PHE A 89 -14.10 -11.56 -10.52
CA PHE A 89 -14.07 -10.43 -9.58
C PHE A 89 -14.31 -9.08 -10.26
N GLU A 90 -14.10 -8.99 -11.58
CA GLU A 90 -14.25 -7.75 -12.37
C GLU A 90 -15.63 -7.10 -12.21
N GLN A 91 -16.69 -7.89 -12.06
CA GLN A 91 -18.07 -7.38 -11.96
C GLN A 91 -18.38 -6.71 -10.62
N TYR A 92 -17.56 -6.96 -9.59
CA TYR A 92 -17.77 -6.47 -8.23
C TYR A 92 -16.86 -5.30 -7.87
N ILE A 93 -15.96 -4.89 -8.78
CA ILE A 93 -14.96 -3.85 -8.55
C ILE A 93 -15.24 -2.65 -9.45
N ASP A 94 -15.61 -1.54 -8.82
CA ASP A 94 -15.80 -0.27 -9.51
C ASP A 94 -14.50 0.18 -10.20
N ASN A 95 -14.62 0.86 -11.33
CA ASN A 95 -13.47 1.42 -12.06
C ASN A 95 -12.68 2.43 -11.22
N GLU A 96 -13.34 3.09 -10.27
CA GLU A 96 -12.71 4.03 -9.34
C GLU A 96 -12.10 3.34 -8.10
N ASP A 97 -12.35 2.04 -7.90
CA ASP A 97 -11.81 1.28 -6.77
C ASP A 97 -10.36 0.85 -6.98
N TRP A 98 -9.47 1.83 -6.91
CA TRP A 98 -8.03 1.61 -7.11
C TRP A 98 -7.41 0.68 -6.06
N ILE A 99 -7.98 0.60 -4.84
CA ILE A 99 -7.45 -0.25 -3.76
C ILE A 99 -7.60 -1.72 -4.14
N SER A 100 -8.82 -2.12 -4.49
CA SER A 100 -9.10 -3.49 -4.93
C SER A 100 -8.26 -3.86 -6.16
N GLN A 101 -8.15 -2.94 -7.13
CA GLN A 101 -7.31 -3.12 -8.31
C GLN A 101 -5.83 -3.33 -7.93
N PHE A 102 -5.29 -2.49 -7.04
CA PHE A 102 -3.90 -2.59 -6.56
C PHE A 102 -3.64 -3.91 -5.83
N LEU A 103 -4.52 -4.30 -4.90
CA LEU A 103 -4.37 -5.53 -4.13
C LEU A 103 -4.42 -6.78 -5.01
N LEU A 104 -5.29 -6.81 -6.02
CA LEU A 104 -5.32 -7.90 -7.00
C LEU A 104 -4.01 -7.98 -7.80
N ILE A 105 -3.44 -6.84 -8.20
CA ILE A 105 -2.14 -6.80 -8.88
C ILE A 105 -1.05 -7.34 -7.97
N CYS A 106 -1.01 -6.91 -6.72
CA CYS A 106 -0.04 -7.40 -5.73
C CYS A 106 -0.16 -8.92 -5.52
N LEU A 107 -1.37 -9.43 -5.34
CA LEU A 107 -1.61 -10.84 -5.06
C LEU A 107 -1.33 -11.74 -6.28
N TYR A 108 -1.92 -11.42 -7.43
CA TYR A 108 -1.92 -12.32 -8.58
C TYR A 108 -0.75 -12.08 -9.54
N ARG A 109 -0.29 -10.84 -9.68
CA ARG A 109 0.78 -10.48 -10.64
C ARG A 109 2.14 -10.34 -9.97
N LEU A 110 2.21 -9.82 -8.75
CA LEU A 110 3.46 -9.67 -8.01
C LEU A 110 3.72 -10.81 -7.02
N HIS A 111 2.76 -11.71 -6.83
CA HIS A 111 2.84 -12.85 -5.92
C HIS A 111 3.17 -12.47 -4.48
N ILE A 112 2.70 -11.30 -4.03
CA ILE A 112 2.86 -10.88 -2.64
C ILE A 112 1.92 -11.71 -1.76
N PRO A 113 2.43 -12.40 -0.72
CA PRO A 113 1.60 -13.16 0.19
C PRO A 113 0.51 -12.30 0.84
N ARG A 114 -0.70 -12.86 0.96
CA ARG A 114 -1.87 -12.14 1.49
C ARG A 114 -1.64 -11.55 2.90
N HIS A 115 -0.88 -12.23 3.75
CA HIS A 115 -0.59 -11.76 5.11
C HIS A 115 0.35 -10.55 5.17
N LEU A 116 0.97 -10.17 4.04
CA LEU A 116 1.80 -8.96 3.91
C LEU A 116 1.05 -7.81 3.23
N LEU A 117 -0.20 -8.04 2.81
CA LEU A 117 -1.05 -7.02 2.19
C LEU A 117 -1.93 -6.37 3.24
N PHE A 118 -2.07 -5.06 3.14
CA PHE A 118 -3.05 -4.31 3.91
C PHE A 118 -4.48 -4.64 3.45
N LEU A 119 -5.43 -4.44 4.36
CA LEU A 119 -6.85 -4.43 4.06
C LEU A 119 -7.29 -3.05 3.61
N ARG A 120 -8.40 -2.98 2.86
CA ARG A 120 -8.93 -1.69 2.38
C ARG A 120 -9.18 -0.72 3.53
N GLU A 121 -9.71 -1.25 4.63
CA GLU A 121 -10.09 -0.53 5.83
C GLU A 121 -8.87 0.11 6.51
N ASP A 122 -7.68 -0.47 6.36
CA ASP A 122 -6.43 0.03 6.93
C ASP A 122 -6.02 1.39 6.33
N LEU A 123 -6.38 1.66 5.06
CA LEU A 123 -6.15 2.94 4.40
C LEU A 123 -7.29 3.96 4.61
N GLU A 124 -8.47 3.49 5.01
CA GLU A 124 -9.63 4.35 5.25
C GLU A 124 -9.60 4.97 6.65
N GLN A 125 -9.04 4.28 7.65
CA GLN A 125 -8.90 4.76 9.03
C GLN A 125 -7.56 5.48 9.25
N PHE A 126 -7.61 6.82 9.25
CA PHE A 126 -6.41 7.65 9.51
C PHE A 126 -5.86 7.46 10.93
N GLU A 127 -6.73 7.22 11.91
CA GLU A 127 -6.32 7.00 13.31
C GLU A 127 -5.73 5.60 13.51
N GLY A 128 -4.40 5.54 13.49
CA GLY A 128 -3.66 4.31 13.72
C GLY A 128 -3.41 3.51 12.46
N PHE A 129 -3.06 4.17 11.35
CA PHE A 129 -2.55 3.53 10.14
C PHE A 129 -1.44 2.50 10.42
N GLU A 130 -0.65 2.75 11.47
CA GLU A 130 0.40 1.88 11.96
C GLU A 130 -0.11 0.67 12.76
N LYS A 131 -1.39 0.61 13.18
CA LYS A 131 -1.93 -0.46 14.05
C LYS A 131 -1.74 -1.86 13.44
N PRO A 132 -2.08 -2.14 12.16
CA PRO A 132 -1.87 -3.46 11.59
C PRO A 132 -0.40 -3.87 11.59
N TYR A 133 0.50 -2.92 11.26
CA TYR A 133 1.94 -3.15 11.29
C TYR A 133 2.47 -3.33 12.73
N LYS A 134 1.91 -2.61 13.70
CA LYS A 134 2.23 -2.76 15.13
C LYS A 134 1.85 -4.15 15.65
N VAL A 135 0.70 -4.69 15.22
CA VAL A 135 0.29 -6.07 15.52
C VAL A 135 1.24 -7.06 14.87
N PHE A 136 1.55 -6.89 13.58
CA PHE A 136 2.50 -7.74 12.87
C PHE A 136 3.87 -7.77 13.56
N VAL A 137 4.46 -6.60 13.87
CA VAL A 137 5.75 -6.53 14.56
C VAL A 137 5.67 -7.21 15.91
N LYS A 138 4.60 -7.02 16.71
CA LYS A 138 4.43 -7.72 17.98
C LYS A 138 4.38 -9.23 17.82
N GLU A 139 3.63 -9.75 16.85
CA GLU A 139 3.55 -11.18 16.56
C GLU A 139 4.93 -11.75 16.17
N GLN A 140 5.71 -11.01 15.38
CA GLN A 140 7.07 -11.40 15.01
C GLN A 140 8.05 -11.27 16.20
N TYR A 141 7.95 -10.21 17.01
CA TYR A 141 8.82 -9.98 18.18
C TYR A 141 8.68 -11.09 19.22
N VAL A 142 7.43 -11.50 19.49
CA VAL A 142 7.13 -12.65 20.36
C VAL A 142 7.75 -13.92 19.78
N TYR A 143 7.71 -14.10 18.45
CA TYR A 143 8.32 -15.26 17.81
C TYR A 143 9.85 -15.30 17.95
N PHE A 144 10.53 -14.15 17.86
CA PHE A 144 11.99 -14.06 17.99
C PHE A 144 12.49 -14.15 19.43
N TYR A 145 11.75 -13.62 20.41
CA TYR A 145 12.20 -13.61 21.81
C TYR A 145 11.79 -14.84 22.63
N PHE A 146 10.76 -15.59 22.22
CA PHE A 146 10.27 -16.77 22.96
C PHE A 146 10.57 -18.12 22.27
N ASN A 147 11.24 -18.13 21.11
CA ASN A 147 11.75 -19.36 20.47
C ASN A 147 13.30 -19.40 20.39
N ILE A 148 14.00 -18.79 21.35
CA ILE A 148 15.44 -19.04 21.60
C ILE A 148 15.58 -19.94 22.82
#